data_AF-A0A0C9RWH3-F1
#
_entry.id   AF-A0A0C9RWH3-F1
#
_cell.length_a   1.000
_cell.length_b   1.000
_cell.length_c   1.000
_cell.angle_alpha   90.00
_cell.angle_beta   90.00
_cell.angle_gamma   90.00
#
_symmetry.space_group_name_H-M   'P 1'
#
loop_
_entity.id
_entity.type
_entity.pdbx_description
1 polymer ?
#
loop_
_entity_poly.entity_id
_entity_poly.type
_entity_poly.pdbx_seq_one_letter_code
_entity_poly.pdbx_strand_id
1 'polypeptide(L)'
;MEKHPFFMQKPPEPGDEISPLMEGLQQLKYGEDDNTPEELAANYKEDGNFNYKHRNYRLAILSYTEGIKTKCKDESLRAQLYNNRAASHFMLKNYRSCLNDCKMALKLQTNYPKALSRAAMCCYLTKNFEDCIELCNIYLTEHEFNSELSKILKNATLERKKQQREMRLKEMKEKKEEKEEDTLIEAIKQRGINIDLSNGHKSYELKDLEPQIPQLAQHRVKLDKRQRLIWPVMILYPETMQTDFIQSFHEDTPFMDQLEEIFEVPPPWDIGQRYIVPNLNVYFEGINKASVHKVDISRTLGTIIKQKQ
;
A
#
# COMPACT_ATOMS: atom_id res chain seq x y z
N MET A 1 -59.06 6.28 -6.23
CA MET A 1 -58.83 7.21 -5.09
C MET A 1 -57.49 6.96 -4.41
N GLU A 2 -57.03 5.71 -4.25
CA GLU A 2 -55.74 5.40 -3.59
C GLU A 2 -54.49 5.96 -4.31
N LYS A 3 -54.53 6.11 -5.63
CA LYS A 3 -53.46 6.73 -6.45
C LYS A 3 -53.47 8.27 -6.45
N HIS A 4 -54.32 8.91 -5.65
CA HIS A 4 -54.43 10.38 -5.61
C HIS A 4 -53.39 10.94 -4.61
N PRO A 5 -52.61 11.98 -4.98
CA PRO A 5 -51.52 12.51 -4.15
C PRO A 5 -51.89 12.82 -2.69
N PHE A 6 -53.10 13.34 -2.48
CA PHE A 6 -53.60 13.70 -1.15
C PHE A 6 -54.04 12.52 -0.28
N PHE A 7 -54.26 11.33 -0.86
CA PHE A 7 -54.77 10.16 -0.14
C PHE A 7 -53.78 8.97 -0.18
N MET A 8 -52.57 9.20 -0.70
CA MET A 8 -51.55 8.17 -0.87
C MET A 8 -50.84 7.89 0.46
N GLN A 9 -50.90 6.64 0.93
CA GLN A 9 -50.23 6.23 2.18
C GLN A 9 -48.79 5.74 1.97
N LYS A 10 -48.41 5.44 0.73
CA LYS A 10 -47.06 5.01 0.34
C LYS A 10 -46.63 5.72 -0.94
N PRO A 11 -45.35 6.06 -1.10
CA PRO A 11 -44.84 6.63 -2.35
C PRO A 11 -44.98 5.62 -3.51
N PRO A 12 -45.20 6.07 -4.76
CA PRO A 12 -45.25 5.20 -5.93
C PRO A 12 -43.92 4.48 -6.16
N GLU A 13 -43.98 3.21 -6.57
CA GLU A 13 -42.81 2.42 -6.94
C GLU A 13 -42.44 2.59 -8.43
N PRO A 14 -41.18 2.33 -8.82
CA PRO A 14 -40.77 2.43 -10.22
C PRO A 14 -41.57 1.48 -11.11
N GLY A 15 -42.40 2.03 -12.00
CA GLY A 15 -43.28 1.27 -12.90
C GLY A 15 -44.77 1.39 -12.58
N ASP A 16 -45.13 2.02 -11.47
CA ASP A 16 -46.53 2.32 -11.15
C ASP A 16 -47.09 3.42 -12.07
N GLU A 17 -48.35 3.27 -12.48
CA GLU A 17 -49.08 4.33 -13.19
C GLU A 17 -49.27 5.54 -12.29
N ILE A 18 -48.61 6.64 -12.66
CA ILE A 18 -48.71 7.93 -11.97
C ILE A 18 -50.05 8.57 -12.36
N SER A 19 -50.77 9.12 -11.37
CA SER A 19 -52.02 9.86 -11.64
C SER A 19 -51.72 11.12 -12.46
N PRO A 20 -52.57 11.51 -13.43
CA PRO A 20 -52.37 12.74 -14.21
C PRO A 20 -52.19 14.00 -13.35
N LEU A 21 -52.79 14.05 -12.16
CA LEU A 21 -52.59 15.14 -11.21
C LEU A 21 -51.17 15.15 -10.61
N MET A 22 -50.62 13.97 -10.33
CA MET A 22 -49.26 13.83 -9.80
C MET A 22 -48.22 14.18 -10.87
N GLU A 23 -48.47 13.78 -12.12
CA GLU A 23 -47.67 14.17 -13.27
C GLU A 23 -47.68 15.69 -13.47
N GLY A 24 -48.87 16.32 -13.41
CA GLY A 24 -48.99 17.79 -13.47
C GLY A 24 -48.26 18.51 -12.33
N LEU A 25 -48.31 17.99 -11.10
CA LEU A 25 -47.54 18.53 -9.97
C LEU A 25 -46.03 18.37 -10.15
N GLN A 26 -45.60 17.24 -10.73
CA GLN A 26 -44.19 16.99 -11.02
C GLN A 26 -43.68 17.93 -12.12
N GLN A 27 -44.48 18.16 -13.17
CA GLN A 27 -44.16 19.11 -14.23
C GLN A 27 -44.08 20.54 -13.69
N LEU A 28 -45.03 20.97 -12.86
CA LEU A 28 -44.97 22.31 -12.27
C LEU A 28 -43.72 22.51 -11.40
N LYS A 29 -43.25 21.46 -10.72
CA LYS A 29 -42.11 21.54 -9.81
C LYS A 29 -40.74 21.39 -10.50
N TYR A 30 -40.64 20.57 -11.55
CA TYR A 30 -39.36 20.24 -12.20
C TYR A 30 -39.31 20.54 -13.70
N GLY A 31 -40.39 21.04 -14.28
CA GLY A 31 -40.46 21.40 -15.69
C GLY A 31 -39.49 22.54 -16.00
N GLU A 32 -38.62 22.31 -16.97
CA GLU A 32 -37.63 23.29 -17.43
C GLU A 32 -38.27 24.48 -18.15
N ASP A 33 -39.47 24.30 -18.71
CA ASP A 33 -40.24 25.35 -19.38
C ASP A 33 -40.91 26.31 -18.39
N ASP A 34 -41.24 25.81 -17.19
CA ASP A 34 -42.03 26.53 -16.18
C ASP A 34 -41.18 27.12 -15.04
N ASN A 35 -39.91 26.71 -14.92
CA ASN A 35 -39.03 27.11 -13.82
C ASN A 35 -37.67 27.61 -14.31
N THR A 36 -37.16 28.67 -13.69
CA THR A 36 -35.78 29.11 -13.92
C THR A 36 -34.76 28.09 -13.35
N PRO A 37 -33.52 28.06 -13.87
CA PRO A 37 -32.44 27.23 -13.31
C PRO A 37 -32.22 27.41 -11.80
N GLU A 38 -32.42 28.62 -11.31
CA GLU A 38 -32.37 29.02 -9.89
C GLU A 38 -33.51 28.38 -9.08
N GLU A 39 -34.75 28.45 -9.57
CA GLU A 39 -35.93 27.84 -8.95
C GLU A 39 -35.84 26.31 -8.94
N LEU A 40 -35.42 25.71 -10.05
CA LEU A 40 -35.16 24.27 -10.13
C LEU A 40 -34.10 23.84 -9.09
N ALA A 41 -32.98 24.57 -9.01
CA ALA A 41 -31.95 24.31 -8.00
C ALA A 41 -32.49 24.42 -6.57
N ALA A 42 -33.38 25.39 -6.30
CA ALA A 42 -34.01 25.57 -5.00
C ALA A 42 -34.98 24.41 -4.68
N ASN A 43 -35.82 24.01 -5.63
CA ASN A 43 -36.74 22.87 -5.47
C ASN A 43 -35.98 21.58 -5.14
N TYR A 44 -34.92 21.28 -5.91
CA TYR A 44 -34.05 20.12 -5.66
C TYR A 44 -33.30 20.22 -4.32
N LYS A 45 -32.91 21.41 -3.88
CA LYS A 45 -32.32 21.64 -2.55
C LYS A 45 -33.31 21.29 -1.46
N GLU A 46 -34.57 21.71 -1.59
CA GLU A 46 -35.62 21.42 -0.61
C GLU A 46 -35.91 19.92 -0.51
N ASP A 47 -35.97 19.22 -1.65
CA ASP A 47 -36.11 17.77 -1.68
C ASP A 47 -34.94 17.04 -1.03
N GLY A 48 -33.72 17.50 -1.32
CA GLY A 48 -32.51 16.98 -0.67
C GLY A 48 -32.55 17.19 0.84
N ASN A 49 -32.99 18.37 1.29
CA ASN A 49 -33.13 18.69 2.72
C ASN A 49 -34.20 17.81 3.39
N PHE A 50 -35.33 17.60 2.72
CA PHE A 50 -36.39 16.70 3.18
C PHE A 50 -35.85 15.28 3.35
N ASN A 51 -35.20 14.74 2.33
CA ASN A 51 -34.60 13.39 2.38
C ASN A 51 -33.50 13.28 3.44
N TYR A 52 -32.68 14.32 3.60
CA TYR A 52 -31.63 14.35 4.63
C TYR A 52 -32.21 14.30 6.05
N LYS A 53 -33.27 15.05 6.33
CA LYS A 53 -33.98 15.03 7.63
C LYS A 53 -34.54 13.64 7.94
N HIS A 54 -35.03 12.93 6.93
CA HIS A 54 -35.52 11.56 7.06
C HIS A 54 -34.43 10.48 7.00
N ARG A 55 -33.15 10.88 7.07
CA ARG A 55 -31.97 9.98 7.00
C ARG A 55 -31.84 9.19 5.69
N ASN A 56 -32.58 9.57 4.66
CA ASN A 56 -32.50 9.02 3.31
C ASN A 56 -31.33 9.66 2.55
N TYR A 57 -30.11 9.48 3.04
CA TYR A 57 -28.93 10.19 2.54
C TYR A 57 -28.62 9.90 1.06
N ARG A 58 -28.93 8.70 0.56
CA ARG A 58 -28.74 8.36 -0.86
C ARG A 58 -29.69 9.16 -1.76
N LEU A 59 -30.96 9.27 -1.38
CA LEU A 59 -31.93 10.10 -2.10
C LEU A 59 -31.57 11.58 -1.98
N ALA A 60 -31.12 12.03 -0.81
CA ALA A 60 -30.65 13.40 -0.63
C ALA A 60 -29.50 13.75 -1.59
N ILE A 61 -28.52 12.85 -1.74
CA ILE A 61 -27.41 13.02 -2.69
C ILE A 61 -27.91 13.14 -4.13
N LEU A 62 -28.88 12.31 -4.53
CA LEU A 62 -29.48 12.39 -5.86
C LEU A 62 -30.15 13.75 -6.08
N SER A 63 -31.04 14.17 -5.17
CA SER A 63 -31.71 15.47 -5.25
C SER A 63 -30.71 16.63 -5.33
N TYR A 64 -29.69 16.68 -4.47
CA TYR A 64 -28.66 17.74 -4.56
C TYR A 64 -27.85 17.68 -5.85
N THR A 65 -27.61 16.48 -6.38
CA THR A 65 -26.89 16.31 -7.65
C THR A 65 -27.70 16.83 -8.83
N GLU A 66 -29.00 16.57 -8.87
CA GLU A 66 -29.89 17.17 -9.87
C GLU A 66 -29.93 18.70 -9.73
N GLY A 67 -30.01 19.22 -8.50
CA GLY A 67 -29.90 20.67 -8.25
C GLY A 67 -28.59 21.30 -8.72
N ILE A 68 -27.46 20.57 -8.65
CA ILE A 68 -26.17 21.04 -9.17
C ILE A 68 -26.15 21.03 -10.71
N LYS A 69 -26.84 20.08 -11.34
CA LYS A 69 -26.90 19.94 -12.81
C LYS A 69 -27.72 21.03 -13.50
N THR A 70 -28.62 21.71 -12.80
CA THR A 70 -29.42 22.82 -13.38
C THR A 70 -28.55 24.00 -13.82
N LYS A 71 -27.27 24.06 -13.41
CA LYS A 71 -26.32 25.13 -13.77
C LYS A 71 -26.82 26.53 -13.41
N CYS A 72 -27.54 26.64 -12.29
CA CYS A 72 -27.90 27.91 -11.65
C CYS A 72 -26.69 28.86 -11.56
N LYS A 73 -26.89 30.16 -11.79
CA LYS A 73 -25.79 31.15 -11.73
C LYS A 73 -25.50 31.64 -10.32
N ASP A 74 -26.41 31.45 -9.37
CA ASP A 74 -26.22 31.82 -7.97
C ASP A 74 -25.17 30.93 -7.29
N GLU A 75 -24.00 31.52 -7.03
CA GLU A 75 -22.87 30.88 -6.37
C GLU A 75 -23.17 30.48 -4.93
N SER A 76 -23.99 31.26 -4.20
CA SER A 76 -24.39 30.95 -2.83
C SER A 76 -25.28 29.71 -2.78
N LEU A 77 -26.26 29.62 -3.69
CA LEU A 77 -27.13 28.45 -3.79
C LEU A 77 -26.33 27.20 -4.18
N ARG A 78 -25.39 27.33 -5.13
CA ARG A 78 -24.49 26.24 -5.51
C ARG A 78 -23.59 25.81 -4.35
N ALA A 79 -23.02 26.75 -3.60
CA ALA A 79 -22.21 26.44 -2.41
C ALA A 79 -23.02 25.66 -1.37
N GLN A 80 -24.27 26.04 -1.13
CA GLN A 80 -25.19 25.32 -0.24
C GLN A 80 -25.48 23.89 -0.73
N LEU A 81 -25.75 23.71 -2.03
CA LEU A 81 -25.99 22.40 -2.64
C LEU A 81 -24.77 21.47 -2.46
N TYR A 82 -23.57 21.94 -2.76
CA TYR A 82 -22.34 21.18 -2.53
C TYR A 82 -22.13 20.87 -1.04
N ASN A 83 -22.32 21.84 -0.15
CA ASN A 83 -22.17 21.61 1.29
C ASN A 83 -23.19 20.60 1.86
N ASN A 84 -24.44 20.62 1.38
CA ASN A 84 -25.48 19.71 1.84
C ASN A 84 -25.29 18.30 1.25
N ARG A 85 -24.82 18.19 0.00
CA ARG A 85 -24.38 16.91 -0.58
C ARG A 85 -23.17 16.34 0.16
N ALA A 86 -22.20 17.18 0.53
CA ALA A 86 -21.06 16.80 1.38
C ALA A 86 -21.53 16.23 2.72
N ALA A 87 -22.48 16.90 3.39
CA ALA A 87 -23.06 16.40 4.65
C ALA A 87 -23.70 15.01 4.48
N SER A 88 -24.41 14.78 3.37
CA SER A 88 -25.01 13.48 3.06
C SER A 88 -23.96 12.41 2.81
N HIS A 89 -22.89 12.73 2.06
CA HIS A 89 -21.75 11.84 1.87
C HIS A 89 -21.02 11.52 3.18
N PHE A 90 -20.88 12.50 4.07
CA PHE A 90 -20.27 12.31 5.39
C PHE A 90 -21.06 11.31 6.25
N MET A 91 -22.40 11.42 6.26
CA MET A 91 -23.26 10.47 6.98
C MET A 91 -23.14 9.04 6.43
N LEU A 92 -22.89 8.90 5.13
CA LEU A 92 -22.61 7.61 4.48
C LEU A 92 -21.15 7.15 4.60
N LYS A 93 -20.29 7.89 5.32
CA LYS A 93 -18.84 7.63 5.44
C LYS A 93 -18.07 7.68 4.12
N ASN A 94 -18.62 8.35 3.10
CA ASN A 94 -17.96 8.57 1.82
C ASN A 94 -17.02 9.79 1.92
N TYR A 95 -15.96 9.68 2.73
CA TYR A 95 -15.12 10.82 3.11
C TYR A 95 -14.42 11.52 1.94
N ARG A 96 -14.00 10.77 0.91
CA ARG A 96 -13.37 11.35 -0.29
C ARG A 96 -14.36 12.20 -1.11
N SER A 97 -15.57 11.68 -1.34
CA SER A 97 -16.64 12.43 -2.02
C SER A 97 -17.07 13.65 -1.23
N CYS A 98 -17.20 13.50 0.10
CA CYS A 98 -17.47 14.62 0.99
C CYS A 98 -16.40 15.71 0.90
N LEU A 99 -15.11 15.33 0.90
CA LEU A 99 -14.01 16.28 0.80
C LEU A 99 -14.02 17.03 -0.53
N ASN A 100 -14.29 16.34 -1.64
CA ASN A 100 -14.41 16.96 -2.96
C ASN A 100 -15.56 17.98 -3.01
N ASP A 101 -16.71 17.64 -2.45
CA ASP A 101 -17.85 18.56 -2.36
C ASP A 101 -17.57 19.76 -1.45
N CYS A 102 -16.91 19.55 -0.30
CA CYS A 102 -16.46 20.66 0.53
C CYS A 102 -15.48 21.57 -0.23
N LYS A 103 -14.53 21.02 -1.00
CA LYS A 103 -13.61 21.81 -1.83
C LYS A 103 -14.37 22.63 -2.87
N MET A 104 -15.41 22.09 -3.50
CA MET A 104 -16.25 22.85 -4.44
C MET A 104 -17.04 23.95 -3.73
N ALA A 105 -17.62 23.66 -2.56
CA ALA A 105 -18.32 24.66 -1.75
C ALA A 105 -17.39 25.81 -1.33
N LEU A 106 -16.16 25.51 -0.92
CA LEU A 106 -15.16 26.51 -0.52
C LEU A 106 -14.60 27.32 -1.69
N LYS A 107 -14.60 26.77 -2.91
CA LYS A 107 -14.26 27.54 -4.12
C LYS A 107 -15.31 28.60 -4.45
N LEU A 108 -16.57 28.31 -4.18
CA LEU A 108 -17.69 29.23 -4.43
C LEU A 108 -17.86 30.23 -3.28
N GLN A 109 -17.67 29.75 -2.05
CA GLN A 109 -17.76 30.57 -0.84
C GLN A 109 -16.57 30.24 0.07
N THR A 110 -15.53 31.06 0.00
CA THR A 110 -14.28 30.87 0.75
C THR A 110 -14.51 30.78 2.25
N ASN A 111 -15.34 31.67 2.80
CA ASN A 111 -15.69 31.68 4.21
C ASN A 111 -17.00 30.91 4.44
N TYR A 112 -16.89 29.57 4.51
CA TYR A 112 -18.02 28.70 4.79
C TYR A 112 -17.72 27.74 5.96
N PRO A 113 -18.03 28.12 7.22
CA PRO A 113 -17.62 27.36 8.42
C PRO A 113 -18.08 25.89 8.42
N LYS A 114 -19.29 25.59 7.91
CA LYS A 114 -19.82 24.22 7.84
C LYS A 114 -19.05 23.34 6.85
N ALA A 115 -18.56 23.92 5.75
CA ALA A 115 -17.76 23.19 4.78
C ALA A 115 -16.31 23.01 5.27
N LEU A 116 -15.72 24.03 5.89
CA LEU A 116 -14.39 23.99 6.51
C LEU A 116 -14.31 22.91 7.61
N SER A 117 -15.25 22.93 8.55
CA SER A 117 -15.25 21.97 9.67
C SER A 117 -15.39 20.52 9.18
N ARG A 118 -16.29 20.28 8.23
CA ARG A 118 -16.49 18.95 7.64
C ARG A 118 -15.29 18.50 6.80
N ALA A 119 -14.65 19.42 6.06
CA ALA A 119 -13.45 19.13 5.30
C ALA A 119 -12.30 18.72 6.23
N ALA A 120 -12.06 19.46 7.32
CA ALA A 120 -11.07 19.11 8.33
C ALA A 120 -11.34 17.73 8.95
N MET A 121 -12.59 17.44 9.33
CA MET A 121 -12.99 16.11 9.82
C MET A 121 -12.72 15.01 8.80
N CYS A 122 -13.05 15.24 7.52
CA CYS A 122 -12.75 14.27 6.45
C CYS A 122 -11.26 14.04 6.28
N CYS A 123 -10.45 15.11 6.26
CA CYS A 123 -9.00 15.01 6.13
C CYS A 123 -8.40 14.18 7.27
N TYR A 124 -8.85 14.41 8.52
CA TYR A 124 -8.47 13.61 9.68
C TYR A 124 -8.82 12.12 9.50
N LEU A 125 -10.06 11.82 9.08
CA LEU A 125 -10.52 10.43 8.87
C LEU A 125 -9.81 9.73 7.70
N THR A 126 -9.42 10.47 6.67
CA THR A 126 -8.63 9.94 5.55
C THR A 126 -7.13 9.90 5.83
N LYS A 127 -6.70 10.22 7.07
CA LYS A 127 -5.29 10.30 7.50
C LYS A 127 -4.45 11.32 6.71
N ASN A 128 -5.09 12.31 6.09
CA ASN A 128 -4.41 13.43 5.47
C ASN A 128 -4.29 14.55 6.52
N PHE A 129 -3.29 14.40 7.39
CA PHE A 129 -3.15 15.29 8.55
C PHE A 129 -2.64 16.68 8.18
N GLU A 130 -1.93 16.85 7.07
CA GLU A 130 -1.42 18.16 6.63
C GLU A 130 -2.59 19.09 6.28
N ASP A 131 -3.42 18.68 5.31
CA ASP A 131 -4.62 19.43 4.92
C ASP A 131 -5.58 19.64 6.11
N CYS A 132 -5.67 18.65 7.02
CA CYS A 132 -6.50 18.78 8.22
C CYS A 132 -6.04 19.93 9.12
N ILE A 133 -4.72 20.05 9.36
CA ILE A 133 -4.15 21.08 10.22
C ILE A 133 -4.39 22.46 9.60
N GLU A 134 -4.14 22.60 8.29
CA GLU A 134 -4.35 23.84 7.56
C GLU A 134 -5.82 24.31 7.65
N LEU A 135 -6.77 23.41 7.33
CA LEU A 135 -8.20 23.73 7.38
C LEU A 135 -8.67 24.07 8.80
N CYS A 136 -8.18 23.37 9.82
CA CYS A 136 -8.47 23.70 11.21
C CYS A 136 -7.93 25.08 11.61
N ASN A 137 -6.72 25.44 11.16
CA ASN A 137 -6.15 26.75 11.45
C ASN A 137 -6.95 27.87 10.79
N ILE A 138 -7.31 27.72 9.50
CA ILE A 138 -8.16 28.68 8.79
C ILE A 138 -9.48 28.89 9.55
N TYR A 139 -10.14 27.79 9.94
CA TYR A 139 -11.39 27.86 10.71
C TYR A 139 -11.21 28.61 12.04
N LEU A 140 -10.15 28.31 12.80
CA LEU A 140 -9.93 28.89 14.13
C LEU A 140 -9.45 30.34 14.08
N THR A 141 -8.94 30.82 12.95
CA THR A 141 -8.58 32.23 12.75
C THR A 141 -9.80 33.10 12.47
N GLU A 142 -10.78 32.58 11.70
CA GLU A 142 -11.93 33.37 11.24
C GLU A 142 -13.21 33.18 12.06
N HIS A 143 -13.28 32.16 12.91
CA HIS A 143 -14.51 31.76 13.60
C HIS A 143 -14.35 31.60 15.11
N GLU A 144 -15.50 31.56 15.79
CA GLU A 144 -15.59 31.25 17.21
C GLU A 144 -14.98 29.88 17.54
N PHE A 145 -14.45 29.79 18.75
CA PHE A 145 -13.78 28.61 19.25
C PHE A 145 -14.67 27.36 19.16
N ASN A 146 -14.22 26.39 18.36
CA ASN A 146 -14.85 25.08 18.28
C ASN A 146 -14.00 24.03 19.03
N SER A 147 -14.53 23.55 20.15
CA SER A 147 -13.83 22.58 21.01
C SER A 147 -13.53 21.25 20.32
N GLU A 148 -14.36 20.83 19.36
CA GLU A 148 -14.17 19.60 18.59
C GLU A 148 -13.03 19.75 17.59
N LEU A 149 -13.00 20.84 16.81
CA LEU A 149 -11.93 21.10 15.86
C LEU A 149 -10.58 21.34 16.55
N SER A 150 -10.57 21.98 17.73
CA SER A 150 -9.34 22.14 18.51
C SER A 150 -8.76 20.79 18.97
N LYS A 151 -9.63 19.82 19.35
CA LYS A 151 -9.20 18.44 19.65
C LYS A 151 -8.67 17.73 18.40
N ILE A 152 -9.37 17.86 17.27
CA ILE A 152 -8.94 17.29 15.99
C ILE A 152 -7.58 17.85 15.57
N LEU A 153 -7.37 19.15 15.70
CA LEU A 153 -6.08 19.80 15.41
C LEU A 153 -4.95 19.22 16.26
N LYS A 154 -5.15 19.11 17.59
CA LYS A 154 -4.16 18.51 18.49
C LYS A 154 -3.86 17.06 18.09
N ASN A 155 -4.88 16.25 17.84
CA ASN A 155 -4.70 14.85 17.45
C ASN A 155 -4.00 14.73 16.08
N ALA A 156 -4.41 15.51 15.09
CA ALA A 156 -3.82 15.53 13.76
C ALA A 156 -2.34 15.93 13.81
N THR A 157 -1.97 16.93 14.62
CA THR A 157 -0.55 17.32 14.77
C THR A 157 0.31 16.23 15.41
N LEU A 158 -0.24 15.48 16.36
CA LEU A 158 0.44 14.35 17.00
C LEU A 158 0.62 13.19 16.02
N GLU A 159 -0.46 12.78 15.34
CA GLU A 159 -0.43 11.70 14.37
C GLU A 159 0.47 12.03 13.17
N ARG A 160 0.48 13.29 12.70
CA ARG A 160 1.42 13.74 11.66
C ARG A 160 2.87 13.53 12.09
N LYS A 161 3.24 13.94 13.31
CA LYS A 161 4.61 13.75 13.83
C LYS A 161 4.98 12.27 13.91
N LYS A 162 4.03 11.42 14.31
CA LYS A 162 4.21 9.97 14.36
C LYS A 162 4.45 9.39 12.96
N GLN A 163 3.60 9.73 11.98
CA GLN A 163 3.78 9.30 10.58
C GLN A 163 5.14 9.74 10.01
N GLN A 164 5.54 10.99 10.23
CA GLN A 164 6.85 11.49 9.77
C GLN A 164 8.01 10.73 10.41
N ARG A 165 7.92 10.38 11.71
CA ARG A 165 8.93 9.56 12.38
C ARG A 165 9.00 8.15 11.79
N GLU A 166 7.86 7.51 11.56
CA GLU A 166 7.79 6.18 10.96
C GLU A 166 8.37 6.15 9.54
N MET A 167 8.04 7.14 8.71
CA MET A 167 8.61 7.29 7.36
C MET A 167 10.14 7.45 7.41
N ARG A 168 10.66 8.33 8.27
CA ARG A 168 12.12 8.51 8.42
C ARG A 168 12.82 7.23 8.88
N LEU A 169 12.23 6.48 9.80
CA LEU A 169 12.79 5.20 10.25
C LEU A 169 12.83 4.18 9.11
N LYS A 170 11.78 4.14 8.30
CA LYS A 170 11.70 3.26 7.12
C LYS A 170 12.75 3.64 6.06
N GLU A 171 12.83 4.92 5.70
CA GLU A 171 13.83 5.44 4.75
C GLU A 171 15.27 5.18 5.22
N MET A 172 15.56 5.37 6.52
CA MET A 172 16.88 5.07 7.08
C MET A 172 17.21 3.57 7.02
N LYS A 173 16.23 2.70 7.23
CA LYS A 173 16.41 1.25 7.13
C LYS A 173 16.65 0.84 5.67
N GLU A 174 15.83 1.30 4.74
CA GLU A 174 15.98 1.02 3.30
C GLU A 174 17.34 1.51 2.78
N LYS A 175 17.75 2.73 3.15
CA LYS A 175 19.08 3.27 2.79
C LYS A 175 20.25 2.52 3.42
N LYS A 176 20.04 1.91 4.59
CA LYS A 176 21.05 1.07 5.22
C LYS A 176 21.17 -0.26 4.49
N GLU A 177 20.03 -0.88 4.17
CA GLU A 177 19.97 -2.12 3.39
C GLU A 177 20.63 -1.90 2.02
N GLU A 178 20.24 -0.86 1.26
CA GLU A 178 20.85 -0.50 -0.03
C GLU A 178 22.38 -0.36 0.04
N LYS A 179 22.91 0.29 1.08
CA LYS A 179 24.37 0.37 1.30
C LYS A 179 25.01 -0.98 1.59
N GLU A 180 24.38 -1.81 2.42
CA GLU A 180 24.87 -3.16 2.72
C GLU A 180 24.87 -4.02 1.44
N GLU A 181 23.90 -3.82 0.55
CA GLU A 181 23.81 -4.50 -0.74
C GLU A 181 24.90 -4.05 -1.71
N ASP A 182 25.11 -2.74 -1.85
CA ASP A 182 26.18 -2.18 -2.68
C ASP A 182 27.55 -2.68 -2.22
N THR A 183 27.82 -2.67 -0.91
CA THR A 183 29.09 -3.17 -0.35
C THR A 183 29.28 -4.67 -0.59
N LEU A 184 28.21 -5.48 -0.51
CA LEU A 184 28.26 -6.91 -0.80
C LEU A 184 28.57 -7.17 -2.28
N ILE A 185 27.89 -6.47 -3.19
CA ILE A 185 28.09 -6.62 -4.63
C ILE A 185 29.52 -6.20 -5.01
N GLU A 186 30.03 -5.11 -4.44
CA GLU A 186 31.40 -4.67 -4.63
C GLU A 186 32.39 -5.72 -4.12
N ALA A 187 32.16 -6.28 -2.93
CA ALA A 187 33.00 -7.32 -2.34
C ALA A 187 33.08 -8.60 -3.20
N ILE A 188 31.96 -9.03 -3.80
CA ILE A 188 31.90 -10.18 -4.72
C ILE A 188 32.68 -9.87 -6.01
N LYS A 189 32.49 -8.67 -6.59
CA LYS A 189 33.20 -8.23 -7.79
C LYS A 189 34.70 -8.16 -7.57
N GLN A 190 35.16 -7.57 -6.46
CA GLN A 190 36.58 -7.47 -6.11
C GLN A 190 37.25 -8.85 -5.96
N ARG A 191 36.52 -9.86 -5.49
CA ARG A 191 37.02 -11.23 -5.35
C ARG A 191 37.07 -12.00 -6.68
N GLY A 192 36.47 -11.46 -7.74
CA GLY A 192 36.44 -12.07 -9.06
C GLY A 192 35.56 -13.32 -9.13
N ILE A 193 34.55 -13.40 -8.27
CA ILE A 193 33.60 -14.50 -8.22
C ILE A 193 32.55 -14.30 -9.32
N ASN A 194 32.35 -15.35 -10.13
CA ASN A 194 31.33 -15.37 -11.17
C ASN A 194 30.09 -16.08 -10.64
N ILE A 195 28.92 -15.45 -10.74
CA ILE A 195 27.65 -16.02 -10.31
C ILE A 195 26.83 -16.31 -11.56
N ASP A 196 26.43 -17.57 -11.75
CA ASP A 196 25.57 -17.96 -12.88
C ASP A 196 24.17 -17.37 -12.68
N LEU A 197 23.92 -16.26 -13.38
CA LEU A 197 22.64 -15.58 -13.39
C LEU A 197 21.71 -16.35 -14.34
N SER A 198 20.79 -17.14 -13.77
CA SER A 198 19.76 -17.88 -14.51
C SER A 198 18.98 -17.05 -15.56
N ASN A 199 19.00 -15.72 -15.45
CA ASN A 199 18.28 -14.78 -16.32
C ASN A 199 19.17 -14.02 -17.34
N GLY A 200 20.47 -14.29 -17.44
CA GLY A 200 21.34 -13.71 -18.48
C GLY A 200 21.63 -12.20 -18.36
N HIS A 201 21.33 -11.58 -17.21
CA HIS A 201 21.69 -10.19 -16.95
C HIS A 201 23.22 -10.02 -16.77
N LYS A 202 23.76 -8.84 -17.09
CA LYS A 202 25.21 -8.53 -16.98
C LYS A 202 25.62 -7.99 -15.60
N SER A 203 24.66 -7.75 -14.71
CA SER A 203 24.87 -7.14 -13.39
C SER A 203 24.10 -7.91 -12.33
N TYR A 204 24.75 -8.11 -11.18
CA TYR A 204 24.16 -8.78 -10.01
C TYR A 204 23.04 -7.93 -9.40
N GLU A 205 21.85 -8.50 -9.25
CA GLU A 205 20.81 -7.96 -8.39
C GLU A 205 20.72 -8.80 -7.10
N LEU A 206 20.22 -8.19 -6.02
CA LEU A 206 20.15 -8.85 -4.71
C LEU A 206 19.36 -10.18 -4.74
N LYS A 207 18.32 -10.24 -5.57
CA LYS A 207 17.46 -11.42 -5.74
C LYS A 207 18.21 -12.60 -6.34
N ASP A 208 19.29 -12.34 -7.09
CA ASP A 208 20.11 -13.38 -7.70
C ASP A 208 21.00 -14.08 -6.67
N LEU A 209 21.22 -13.46 -5.51
CA LEU A 209 22.01 -14.02 -4.40
C LEU A 209 21.18 -14.85 -3.41
N GLU A 210 19.85 -14.91 -3.60
CA GLU A 210 18.97 -15.73 -2.79
C GLU A 210 18.95 -17.18 -3.29
N PRO A 211 19.28 -18.16 -2.44
CA PRO A 211 19.15 -19.56 -2.81
C PRO A 211 17.70 -19.88 -3.19
N GLN A 212 17.51 -20.49 -4.37
CA GLN A 212 16.19 -20.94 -4.83
C GLN A 212 15.68 -22.19 -4.08
N ILE A 213 16.44 -22.66 -3.09
CA ILE A 213 16.15 -23.86 -2.31
C ILE A 213 15.45 -23.45 -1.01
N PRO A 214 14.25 -23.95 -0.71
CA PRO A 214 13.48 -23.55 0.49
C PRO A 214 14.25 -23.67 1.81
N GLN A 215 15.11 -24.68 1.97
CA GLN A 215 15.92 -24.94 3.16
C GLN A 215 17.03 -23.88 3.38
N LEU A 216 17.44 -23.20 2.31
CA LEU A 216 18.42 -22.12 2.33
C LEU A 216 17.78 -20.75 2.05
N ALA A 217 16.45 -20.69 1.92
CA ALA A 217 15.73 -19.44 1.80
C ALA A 217 16.05 -18.55 3.01
N GLN A 218 16.29 -17.26 2.77
CA GLN A 218 16.75 -16.28 3.76
C GLN A 218 18.24 -16.38 4.19
N HIS A 219 18.96 -17.45 3.81
CA HIS A 219 20.39 -17.60 4.08
C HIS A 219 21.26 -17.14 2.91
N ARG A 220 20.94 -15.97 2.34
CA ARG A 220 21.70 -15.38 1.22
C ARG A 220 23.15 -15.09 1.58
N VAL A 221 23.98 -14.92 0.55
CA VAL A 221 25.37 -14.47 0.70
C VAL A 221 25.41 -13.17 1.50
N LYS A 222 26.29 -13.07 2.49
CA LYS A 222 26.40 -11.91 3.37
C LYS A 222 27.85 -11.60 3.72
N LEU A 223 28.11 -10.35 4.11
CA LEU A 223 29.40 -9.94 4.68
C LEU A 223 29.35 -10.04 6.21
N ASP A 224 30.40 -10.62 6.79
CA ASP A 224 30.66 -10.56 8.23
C ASP A 224 31.25 -9.19 8.63
N LYS A 225 31.31 -8.89 9.93
CA LYS A 225 31.92 -7.67 10.51
C LYS A 225 33.35 -7.42 10.05
N ARG A 226 34.07 -8.48 9.65
CA ARG A 226 35.45 -8.42 9.13
C ARG A 226 35.52 -8.31 7.61
N GLN A 227 34.42 -7.97 6.93
CA GLN A 227 34.33 -7.88 5.46
C GLN A 227 34.64 -9.20 4.74
N ARG A 228 34.33 -10.33 5.37
CA ARG A 228 34.48 -11.68 4.81
C ARG A 228 33.14 -12.18 4.27
N LEU A 229 33.15 -12.78 3.09
CA LEU A 229 31.95 -13.40 2.53
C LEU A 229 31.58 -14.67 3.29
N ILE A 230 30.29 -14.82 3.54
CA ILE A 230 29.66 -16.02 4.08
C ILE A 230 28.71 -16.54 3.00
N TRP A 231 28.91 -17.77 2.60
CA TRP A 231 28.15 -18.43 1.54
C TRP A 231 27.21 -19.49 2.13
N PRO A 232 25.95 -19.57 1.66
CA PRO A 232 25.19 -20.80 1.77
C PRO A 232 25.76 -21.84 0.81
N VAL A 233 25.90 -23.09 1.25
CA VAL A 233 26.45 -24.18 0.43
C VAL A 233 25.54 -25.39 0.52
N MET A 234 25.30 -26.03 -0.63
CA MET A 234 24.59 -27.31 -0.72
C MET A 234 25.61 -28.39 -1.06
N ILE A 235 25.61 -29.47 -0.27
CA ILE A 235 26.43 -30.66 -0.53
C ILE A 235 25.51 -31.77 -1.01
N LEU A 236 25.79 -32.30 -2.20
CA LEU A 236 25.07 -33.42 -2.79
C LEU A 236 25.88 -34.70 -2.61
N TYR A 237 25.20 -35.78 -2.22
CA TYR A 237 25.77 -37.13 -2.13
C TYR A 237 25.13 -38.03 -3.19
N PRO A 238 25.71 -38.12 -4.42
CA PRO A 238 25.05 -38.79 -5.54
C PRO A 238 24.85 -40.29 -5.33
N GLU A 239 25.75 -40.95 -4.60
CA GLU A 239 25.66 -42.40 -4.35
C GLU A 239 24.48 -42.79 -3.45
N THR A 240 24.09 -41.90 -2.54
CA THR A 240 23.05 -42.13 -1.53
C THR A 240 21.81 -41.28 -1.75
N MET A 241 21.83 -40.41 -2.76
CA MET A 241 20.77 -39.43 -3.08
C MET A 241 20.40 -38.56 -1.87
N GLN A 242 21.39 -38.21 -1.04
CA GLN A 242 21.22 -37.33 0.12
C GLN A 242 21.70 -35.91 -0.19
N THR A 243 21.27 -34.94 0.62
CA THR A 243 21.66 -33.53 0.48
C THR A 243 21.77 -32.89 1.84
N ASP A 244 22.88 -32.19 2.07
CA ASP A 244 23.09 -31.35 3.25
C ASP A 244 23.15 -29.87 2.85
N PHE A 245 22.75 -29.02 3.80
CA PHE A 245 22.70 -27.57 3.62
C PHE A 245 23.52 -26.88 4.71
N ILE A 246 24.58 -26.19 4.30
CA ILE A 246 25.37 -25.31 5.16
C ILE A 246 24.82 -23.90 4.99
N GLN A 247 24.27 -23.33 6.05
CA GLN A 247 23.68 -21.99 6.04
C GLN A 247 24.73 -20.86 6.09
N SER A 248 25.95 -21.16 6.55
CA SER A 248 26.97 -20.14 6.83
C SER A 248 28.39 -20.70 6.69
N PHE A 249 28.95 -20.65 5.49
CA PHE A 249 30.32 -21.08 5.21
C PHE A 249 31.19 -19.86 4.91
N HIS A 250 32.15 -19.57 5.79
CA HIS A 250 33.13 -18.50 5.60
C HIS A 250 34.09 -18.79 4.43
N GLU A 251 34.36 -17.77 3.62
CA GLU A 251 35.27 -17.89 2.47
C GLU A 251 36.73 -18.25 2.83
N ASP A 252 37.16 -17.92 4.05
CA ASP A 252 38.52 -18.17 4.55
C ASP A 252 38.67 -19.56 5.21
N THR A 253 37.58 -20.28 5.38
CA THR A 253 37.60 -21.61 6.00
C THR A 253 37.96 -22.67 4.94
N PRO A 254 38.96 -23.53 5.20
CA PRO A 254 39.24 -24.71 4.38
C PRO A 254 38.00 -25.59 4.21
N PHE A 255 37.85 -26.18 3.02
CA PHE A 255 36.72 -27.09 2.78
C PHE A 255 36.82 -28.36 3.62
N MET A 256 38.04 -28.82 3.89
CA MET A 256 38.34 -29.96 4.76
C MET A 256 37.78 -29.76 6.16
N ASP A 257 38.04 -28.63 6.81
CA ASP A 257 37.56 -28.31 8.16
C ASP A 257 36.02 -28.40 8.25
N GLN A 258 35.32 -27.92 7.21
CA GLN A 258 33.86 -27.97 7.16
C GLN A 258 33.34 -29.40 6.99
N LEU A 259 34.03 -30.24 6.22
CA LEU A 259 33.68 -31.66 6.06
C LEU A 259 33.98 -32.47 7.31
N GLU A 260 35.07 -32.17 8.02
CA GLU A 260 35.39 -32.80 9.31
C GLU A 260 34.29 -32.52 10.33
N GLU A 261 33.75 -31.30 10.37
CA GLU A 261 32.60 -30.97 11.22
C GLU A 261 31.32 -31.73 10.81
N ILE A 262 31.02 -31.81 9.51
CA ILE A 262 29.84 -32.54 9.01
C ILE A 262 29.92 -34.04 9.34
N PHE A 263 31.10 -34.63 9.22
CA PHE A 263 31.31 -36.07 9.39
C PHE A 263 31.90 -36.44 10.75
N GLU A 264 31.95 -35.52 11.72
CA GLU A 264 32.37 -35.81 13.10
C GLU A 264 31.52 -36.94 13.70
N VAL A 265 30.21 -36.90 13.41
CA VAL A 265 29.27 -37.98 13.71
C VAL A 265 28.84 -38.63 12.38
N PRO A 266 29.15 -39.91 12.15
CA PRO A 266 28.74 -40.60 10.93
C PRO A 266 27.23 -40.52 10.75
N PRO A 267 26.75 -40.09 9.56
CA PRO A 267 25.34 -39.95 9.33
C PRO A 267 24.65 -41.32 9.32
N PRO A 268 23.36 -41.40 9.71
CA PRO A 268 22.64 -42.67 9.86
C PRO A 268 22.50 -43.44 8.54
N TRP A 269 22.60 -42.76 7.40
CA TRP A 269 22.57 -43.35 6.08
C TRP A 269 23.93 -43.93 5.63
N ASP A 270 25.03 -43.58 6.29
CA ASP A 270 26.37 -44.14 6.03
C ASP A 270 26.65 -45.38 6.90
N ILE A 271 25.88 -46.43 6.67
CA ILE A 271 25.97 -47.70 7.43
C ILE A 271 27.40 -48.30 7.36
N GLY A 272 28.11 -48.06 6.27
CA GLY A 272 29.46 -48.56 6.03
C GLY A 272 30.59 -47.65 6.52
N GLN A 273 30.28 -46.48 7.10
CA GLN A 273 31.25 -45.45 7.51
C GLN A 273 32.27 -45.13 6.40
N ARG A 274 31.78 -45.03 5.15
CA ARG A 274 32.63 -44.81 3.97
C ARG A 274 32.96 -43.33 3.76
N TYR A 275 32.18 -42.42 4.34
CA TYR A 275 32.36 -40.99 4.18
C TYR A 275 33.37 -40.43 5.20
N ILE A 276 34.63 -40.81 5.04
CA ILE A 276 35.74 -40.33 5.87
C ILE A 276 36.54 -39.29 5.08
N VAL A 277 36.79 -38.12 5.67
CA VAL A 277 37.37 -36.95 4.99
C VAL A 277 38.60 -37.25 4.10
N PRO A 278 39.61 -38.03 4.52
CA PRO A 278 40.77 -38.34 3.68
C PRO A 278 40.44 -39.13 2.40
N ASN A 279 39.31 -39.84 2.38
CA ASN A 279 38.86 -40.66 1.26
C ASN A 279 37.83 -39.96 0.38
N LEU A 280 37.36 -38.76 0.77
CA LEU A 280 36.34 -38.02 0.03
C LEU A 280 36.94 -37.36 -1.21
N ASN A 281 36.24 -37.51 -2.33
CA ASN A 281 36.49 -36.73 -3.54
C ASN A 281 35.35 -35.73 -3.70
N VAL A 282 35.66 -34.45 -3.53
CA VAL A 282 34.71 -33.35 -3.71
C VAL A 282 34.83 -32.83 -5.12
N TYR A 283 33.67 -32.60 -5.74
CA TYR A 283 33.57 -32.05 -7.08
C TYR A 283 32.69 -30.80 -7.05
N PHE A 284 33.04 -29.80 -7.86
CA PHE A 284 32.26 -28.59 -8.04
C PHE A 284 31.84 -28.47 -9.51
N GLU A 285 30.58 -28.11 -9.75
CA GLU A 285 30.03 -27.93 -11.09
C GLU A 285 30.43 -26.54 -11.62
N GLY A 286 31.14 -26.52 -12.75
CA GLY A 286 31.60 -25.28 -13.38
C GLY A 286 30.50 -24.49 -14.09
N ILE A 287 30.86 -23.32 -14.62
CA ILE A 287 29.92 -22.31 -15.16
C ILE A 287 28.94 -22.86 -16.23
N ASN A 288 29.35 -23.86 -17.01
CA ASN A 288 28.55 -24.38 -18.12
C ASN A 288 27.64 -25.56 -17.75
N LYS A 289 27.57 -25.97 -16.48
CA LYS A 289 26.78 -27.13 -15.99
C LYS A 289 27.06 -28.45 -16.73
N ALA A 290 28.16 -28.50 -17.48
CA ALA A 290 28.54 -29.59 -18.36
C ALA A 290 29.84 -30.28 -17.91
N SER A 291 30.56 -29.68 -16.96
CA SER A 291 31.81 -30.22 -16.42
C SER A 291 31.83 -30.12 -14.90
N VAL A 292 32.19 -31.23 -14.27
CA VAL A 292 32.50 -31.30 -12.83
C VAL A 292 34.01 -31.31 -12.66
N HIS A 293 34.50 -30.48 -11.74
CA HIS A 293 35.92 -30.33 -11.48
C HIS A 293 36.25 -30.80 -10.07
N LYS A 294 37.31 -31.61 -9.94
CA LYS A 294 37.76 -32.09 -8.63
C LYS A 294 38.33 -30.91 -7.83
N VAL A 295 37.81 -30.73 -6.62
CA VAL A 295 38.20 -29.67 -5.71
C VAL A 295 39.31 -30.14 -4.79
N ASP A 296 40.31 -29.29 -4.59
CA ASP A 296 41.32 -29.46 -3.56
C ASP A 296 40.75 -28.99 -2.21
N ILE A 297 40.32 -29.96 -1.39
CA ILE A 297 39.63 -29.70 -0.11
C ILE A 297 40.52 -29.00 0.93
N SER A 298 41.84 -29.03 0.76
CA SER A 298 42.78 -28.31 1.64
C SER A 298 42.71 -26.79 1.46
N ARG A 299 42.10 -26.31 0.38
CA ARG A 299 41.97 -24.89 0.07
C ARG A 299 40.71 -24.29 0.70
N THR A 300 40.72 -22.97 0.86
CA THR A 300 39.58 -22.23 1.39
C THR A 300 38.47 -22.09 0.35
N LEU A 301 37.23 -22.00 0.82
CA LEU A 301 36.06 -21.85 -0.06
C LEU A 301 36.23 -20.68 -1.06
N GLY A 302 36.73 -19.53 -0.61
CA GLY A 302 36.92 -18.36 -1.45
C GLY A 302 37.90 -18.62 -2.60
N THR A 303 38.95 -19.41 -2.38
CA THR A 303 39.88 -19.80 -3.46
C THR A 303 39.30 -20.83 -4.42
N ILE A 304 38.40 -21.68 -3.95
CA ILE A 304 37.70 -22.68 -4.76
C ILE A 304 36.71 -21.97 -5.69
N ILE A 305 35.86 -21.10 -5.15
CA ILE A 305 34.83 -20.35 -5.91
C ILE A 305 35.47 -19.36 -6.91
N LYS A 306 36.66 -18.83 -6.62
CA LYS A 306 37.37 -17.93 -7.53
C LYS A 306 37.93 -18.62 -8.78
N GLN A 307 38.11 -19.94 -8.77
CA GLN A 307 38.72 -20.63 -9.91
C GLN A 307 37.83 -20.44 -11.15
N LYS A 308 38.44 -19.88 -12.20
CA LYS A 308 37.85 -19.75 -13.53
C LYS A 308 37.72 -21.15 -14.13
N GLN A 309 36.60 -21.82 -13.88
CA GLN A 309 36.22 -23.07 -14.55
C GLN A 309 34.81 -22.95 -15.11
#